data_AF-A0A441TPX1-F1
#
_entry.id   AF-A0A441TPX1-F1
#
_cell.length_a   1.000
_cell.length_b   1.000
_cell.length_c   1.000
_cell.angle_alpha   90.00
_cell.angle_beta   90.00
_cell.angle_gamma   90.00
#
_symmetry.space_group_name_H-M   'P 1'
#
loop_
_entity.id
_entity.type
_entity.pdbx_description
1 polymer ?
#
loop_
_entity_poly.entity_id
_entity_poly.type
_entity_poly.pdbx_seq_one_letter_code
_entity_poly.pdbx_strand_id
1 'polypeptide(L)' 'MTRTANIRSDPSMAGAVMGQVSAGTTLTVVEINGRWARVSKDEVPLGWINRSLMAAQPSYTGLLPPGLL' A
#
# COMPACT_ATOMS: atom_id res chain seq x y z
N MET A 1 19.01 5.73 -2.18
CA MET A 1 18.51 4.39 -2.56
C MET A 1 16.99 4.41 -2.42
N THR A 2 16.25 4.31 -3.52
CA THR A 2 14.77 4.33 -3.46
C THR A 2 14.28 2.92 -3.10
N ARG A 3 13.52 2.79 -2.02
CA ARG A 3 12.85 1.52 -1.68
C ARG A 3 11.59 1.40 -2.53
N THR A 4 11.38 0.24 -3.16
CA THR A 4 10.17 -0.05 -3.95
C THR A 4 9.48 -1.31 -3.43
N ALA A 5 8.18 -1.41 -3.68
CA ALA A 5 7.36 -2.59 -3.41
C ALA A 5 6.73 -3.09 -4.71
N ASN A 6 6.68 -4.40 -4.88
CA ASN A 6 6.05 -5.03 -6.05
C ASN A 6 4.52 -5.04 -5.91
N ILE A 7 3.85 -4.72 -7.01
CA ILE A 7 2.44 -4.99 -7.24
C ILE A 7 2.32 -6.28 -8.04
N ARG A 8 1.48 -7.21 -7.57
CA ARG A 8 1.33 -8.55 -8.14
C ARG A 8 -0.08 -8.83 -8.65
N SER A 9 -0.20 -9.77 -9.59
CA SER A 9 -1.48 -10.24 -10.13
C SER A 9 -2.37 -10.92 -9.09
N ASP A 10 -1.75 -11.57 -8.12
CA ASP A 10 -2.43 -12.42 -7.13
C ASP A 10 -1.90 -12.14 -5.71
N PRO A 11 -2.69 -12.43 -4.65
CA PRO A 11 -2.26 -12.30 -3.25
C PRO A 11 -1.30 -13.43 -2.85
N SER A 12 -0.21 -13.60 -3.60
CA SER A 12 0.79 -14.63 -3.36
C SER A 12 2.16 -14.22 -3.89
N MET A 13 3.21 -14.87 -3.38
CA MET A 13 4.57 -14.70 -3.91
C MET A 13 4.76 -15.33 -5.30
N ALA A 14 3.84 -16.20 -5.72
CA ALA A 14 3.83 -16.82 -7.04
C ALA A 14 3.14 -15.95 -8.10
N GLY A 15 2.30 -14.99 -7.70
CA GLY A 15 1.66 -14.05 -8.61
C GLY A 15 2.68 -13.23 -9.39
N ALA A 16 2.43 -13.00 -10.68
CA ALA A 16 3.33 -12.26 -11.54
C ALA A 16 3.47 -10.80 -11.07
N VAL A 17 4.66 -10.22 -11.18
CA VAL A 17 4.87 -8.79 -10.88
C VAL A 17 4.32 -7.97 -12.04
N MET A 18 3.26 -7.21 -11.79
CA MET A 18 2.60 -6.35 -12.78
C MET A 18 3.15 -4.92 -12.76
N GLY A 19 3.77 -4.52 -11.65
CA GLY A 19 4.33 -3.18 -11.50
C GLY A 19 5.07 -3.02 -10.17
N GLN A 20 5.56 -1.81 -9.95
CA GLN A 20 6.25 -1.42 -8.72
C GLN A 20 5.81 -0.04 -8.28
N VAL A 21 5.83 0.18 -6.97
CA VAL A 21 5.55 1.48 -6.35
C VAL A 21 6.70 1.91 -5.46
N SER A 22 7.03 3.19 -5.47
CA SER A 22 8.07 3.75 -4.59
C SER A 22 7.53 3.93 -3.17
N ALA A 23 8.40 3.78 -2.18
CA ALA A 23 8.07 4.09 -0.78
C ALA A 23 7.58 5.54 -0.65
N GLY A 24 6.58 5.75 0.19
CA GLY A 24 5.89 7.04 0.34
C GLY A 24 4.75 7.27 -0.65
N THR A 25 4.53 6.39 -1.62
CA THR A 25 3.34 6.45 -2.47
C THR A 25 2.09 6.11 -1.65
N THR A 26 1.15 7.06 -1.56
CA THR A 26 -0.17 6.81 -0.99
C THR A 26 -1.00 5.98 -1.95
N LEU A 27 -1.59 4.89 -1.43
CA LEU A 27 -2.44 3.97 -2.18
C LEU A 27 -3.75 3.75 -1.41
N THR A 28 -4.83 3.56 -2.14
CA THR A 28 -6.12 3.19 -1.55
C THR A 28 -6.21 1.67 -1.46
N VAL A 29 -6.53 1.16 -0.28
CA VAL A 29 -6.81 -0.27 -0.09
C VAL A 29 -8.26 -0.54 -0.46
N VAL A 30 -8.45 -1.45 -1.42
CA VAL A 30 -9.77 -1.85 -1.94
C VAL A 30 -10.22 -3.18 -1.31
N GLU A 31 -9.29 -4.08 -1.04
CA GLU A 31 -9.57 -5.41 -0.48
C GLU A 31 -8.40 -5.90 0.37
N ILE A 32 -8.68 -6.73 1.38
CA ILE A 32 -7.65 -7.39 2.20
C ILE A 32 -7.82 -8.90 2.12
N ASN A 33 -6.75 -9.60 1.76
CA ASN A 33 -6.67 -11.06 1.77
C ASN A 33 -5.43 -11.50 2.57
N GLY A 34 -5.63 -11.70 3.87
CA GLY A 34 -4.57 -12.07 4.80
C GLY A 34 -3.42 -11.05 4.84
N ARG A 35 -2.24 -11.45 4.34
CA ARG A 35 -1.04 -10.59 4.27
C ARG A 35 -1.01 -9.68 3.06
N TRP A 36 -2.00 -9.74 2.17
CA TRP A 36 -2.06 -8.96 0.95
C TRP A 36 -3.19 -7.95 0.99
N ALA A 37 -2.95 -6.81 0.36
CA ALA A 37 -3.96 -5.79 0.11
C ALA A 37 -4.06 -5.58 -1.39
N ARG A 38 -5.29 -5.59 -1.91
CA ARG A 38 -5.57 -5.13 -3.26
C ARG A 38 -5.66 -3.62 -3.22
N VAL A 39 -4.93 -2.94 -4.09
CA VAL A 39 -4.76 -1.48 -4.05
C VAL A 39 -5.11 -0.82 -5.38
N SER A 40 -5.54 0.43 -5.28
CA SER A 40 -5.75 1.34 -6.41
C SER A 40 -5.04 2.68 -6.15
N LYS A 41 -4.85 3.43 -7.23
CA LYS A 41 -4.37 4.81 -7.20
C LYS A 41 -5.25 5.64 -8.13
N ASP A 42 -5.81 6.74 -7.63
CA ASP A 42 -6.70 7.61 -8.40
C ASP A 42 -7.83 6.82 -9.09
N GLU A 43 -8.45 5.90 -8.33
CA GLU A 43 -9.49 4.95 -8.78
C GLU A 43 -9.03 3.87 -9.78
N VAL A 44 -7.78 3.92 -10.27
CA VAL A 44 -7.23 2.91 -11.17
C VAL A 44 -6.71 1.70 -10.36
N PRO A 45 -7.24 0.48 -10.58
CA PRO A 45 -6.75 -0.73 -9.90
C PRO A 45 -5.31 -1.07 -10.31
N LEU A 46 -4.45 -1.35 -9.34
CA LEU A 46 -3.06 -1.73 -9.59
C LEU A 46 -2.81 -3.22 -9.42
N GLY A 47 -3.38 -3.84 -8.38
CA GLY A 47 -3.17 -5.25 -8.05
C GLY A 47 -2.91 -5.47 -6.56
N TRP A 48 -2.14 -6.50 -6.23
CA TRP A 48 -1.89 -6.93 -4.85
C TRP A 48 -0.50 -6.50 -4.36
N ILE A 49 -0.46 -5.91 -3.16
CA ILE A 49 0.77 -5.55 -2.45
C ILE A 49 0.82 -6.28 -1.10
N ASN A 50 2.01 -6.70 -0.68
CA ASN A 50 2.19 -7.29 0.63
C ASN A 50 2.09 -6.20 1.71
N ARG A 51 1.18 -6.38 2.66
CA ARG A 51 0.89 -5.42 3.72
C ARG A 51 2.07 -5.15 4.64
N SER A 52 3.04 -6.06 4.75
CA SER A 52 4.27 -5.82 5.53
C SER A 52 5.15 -4.72 4.95
N LEU A 53 4.92 -4.34 3.69
CA LEU A 53 5.63 -3.26 3.00
C LEU A 53 4.86 -1.93 3.06
N MET A 54 3.66 -1.94 3.64
CA MET A 54 2.83 -0.75 3.78
C MET A 54 3.03 -0.15 5.16
N ALA A 55 3.12 1.17 5.21
CA ALA A 55 2.95 1.90 6.47
C ALA A 55 1.45 2.04 6.74
N ALA A 56 1.01 1.73 7.96
CA ALA A 56 -0.31 2.15 8.40
C ALA A 56 -0.28 3.69 8.49
N GLN A 57 -1.18 4.38 7.77
CA GLN A 57 -1.39 5.79 8.04
C GLN A 57 -2.07 5.90 9.41
N PRO A 58 -1.49 6.60 10.39
CA PRO A 58 -2.22 6.95 11.60
C PRO A 58 -3.42 7.79 11.18
N SER A 59 -4.62 7.33 11.50
CA SER A 59 -5.82 8.14 11.38
C SER A 59 -5.76 9.22 12.45
N TYR A 60 -5.43 10.45 12.06
CA TYR A 60 -5.58 11.63 12.93
C TYR A 60 -7.06 12.01 12.97
N THR A 61 -7.87 11.20 13.65
CA THR A 61 -9.28 11.51 13.86
C THR A 61 -9.38 12.48 15.03
N GLY A 62 -9.49 13.78 14.74
CA GLY A 62 -10.15 14.73 15.62
C GLY A 62 -9.29 15.80 16.33
N LEU A 63 -7.98 15.63 16.52
CA LEU A 63 -7.11 16.68 17.07
C LEU A 63 -5.70 16.49 16.50
N LEU A 64 -5.06 17.58 16.05
CA LEU A 64 -3.65 17.56 15.67
C LEU A 64 -2.81 16.93 16.79
N PRO A 65 -1.79 16.10 16.50
CA PRO A 65 -0.85 15.68 17.52
C PRO A 65 -0.17 16.93 18.11
N PRO A 66 -0.30 17.21 19.42
CA PRO A 66 0.39 18.34 20.02
C PRO A 66 1.89 18.04 20.03
N GLY A 67 2.67 18.82 19.29
CA GLY A 67 4.14 18.70 19.29
C GLY A 67 4.86 18.85 17.94
N LEU A 68 4.17 19.23 16.86
CA LEU A 68 4.83 19.66 15.63
C LEU A 68 4.97 21.20 15.64
N LEU A 69 5.94 21.69 16.42
CA LEU A 69 6.58 23.01 16.27
C LEU A 69 8.05 22.80 15.94
#